data_AF-A0A1V4TXH5-F1
#
_entry.id   AF-A0A1V4TXH5-F1
#
_cell.length_a   1.000
_cell.length_b   1.000
_cell.length_c   1.000
_cell.angle_alpha   90.00
_cell.angle_beta   90.00
_cell.angle_gamma   90.00
#
_symmetry.space_group_name_H-M   'P 1'
#
loop_
_entity.id
_entity.type
_entity.pdbx_description
1 polymer ?
#
loop_
_entity_poly.entity_id
_entity_poly.type
_entity_poly.pdbx_seq_one_letter_code
_entity_poly.pdbx_strand_id
1 'polypeptide(L)'
;MWCMSLSQSRVPFTELVAAADRLLDDCEDDYECLATRLGLLVSEVRDELLVSDLLNAWQVFYFFFRTAGDNLLREQLELEPASSLTGGIKIRENDFLAMIVAVHDAKPVIAISDGEKVVATFSGSAAYIQGIEFMESPEYQ
;
A
#
# COMPACT_ATOMS: atom_id res chain seq x y z
N MET A 1 7.40 10.61 16.93
CA MET A 1 8.63 10.98 16.19
C MET A 1 9.42 9.69 15.99
N TRP A 2 9.23 9.02 14.86
CA TRP A 2 9.82 7.72 14.61
C TRP A 2 11.06 7.91 13.74
N CYS A 3 12.20 7.47 14.25
CA CYS A 3 13.49 7.57 13.58
C CYS A 3 13.57 6.47 12.52
N MET A 4 13.48 6.85 11.23
CA MET A 4 13.60 5.90 10.12
C MET A 4 15.06 5.46 9.99
N SER A 5 15.32 4.19 10.30
CA SER A 5 16.51 3.51 9.82
C SER A 5 16.39 3.40 8.31
N LEU A 6 17.26 4.08 7.56
CA LEU A 6 17.45 3.86 6.13
C LEU A 6 17.97 2.42 5.96
N SER A 7 17.07 1.49 5.68
CA SER A 7 17.43 0.16 5.19
C SER A 7 18.26 0.36 3.93
N GLN A 8 19.55 0.00 3.95
CA GLN A 8 20.32 -0.14 2.73
C GLN A 8 19.59 -1.17 1.87
N SER A 9 19.15 -0.75 0.68
CA SER A 9 18.61 -1.62 -0.36
C SER A 9 19.56 -2.79 -0.56
N ARG A 10 19.04 -4.01 -0.42
CA ARG A 10 19.78 -5.27 -0.49
C ARG A 10 19.84 -5.78 -1.92
N VAL A 11 18.95 -5.31 -2.78
CA VAL A 11 18.87 -5.62 -4.21
C VAL A 11 19.45 -4.46 -5.03
N PRO A 12 20.36 -4.70 -5.99
CA PRO A 12 20.85 -3.65 -6.87
C PRO A 12 19.70 -2.92 -7.59
N PHE A 13 19.73 -1.58 -7.62
CA PHE A 13 18.66 -0.80 -8.24
C PHE A 13 18.38 -1.19 -9.71
N THR A 14 19.41 -1.55 -10.47
CA THR A 14 19.26 -2.03 -11.86
C THR A 14 18.49 -3.35 -11.96
N GLU A 15 18.58 -4.20 -10.94
CA GLU A 15 17.81 -5.45 -10.86
C GLU A 15 16.34 -5.18 -10.50
N LEU A 16 16.09 -4.22 -9.60
CA LEU A 16 14.73 -3.76 -9.29
C LEU A 16 14.04 -3.16 -10.52
N VAL A 17 14.72 -2.29 -11.26
CA VAL A 17 14.20 -1.71 -12.52
C VAL A 17 13.87 -2.83 -13.51
N ALA A 18 14.80 -3.76 -13.74
CA ALA A 18 14.55 -4.87 -14.67
C ALA A 18 13.40 -5.80 -14.22
N ALA A 19 13.15 -5.93 -12.91
CA ALA A 19 12.02 -6.67 -12.39
C ALA A 19 10.70 -5.91 -12.58
N ALA A 20 10.68 -4.60 -12.29
CA ALA A 20 9.52 -3.74 -12.49
C ALA A 20 9.12 -3.65 -13.97
N ASP A 21 10.08 -3.38 -14.87
CA ASP A 21 9.85 -3.29 -16.31
C ASP A 21 9.19 -4.57 -16.84
N ARG A 22 9.74 -5.75 -16.50
CA ARG A 22 9.14 -7.02 -16.90
C ARG A 22 7.72 -7.23 -16.35
N LEU A 23 7.46 -6.83 -15.11
CA LEU A 23 6.13 -6.94 -14.52
C LEU A 23 5.12 -6.07 -15.27
N LEU A 24 5.49 -4.82 -15.56
CA LEU A 24 4.62 -3.84 -16.21
C LEU A 24 4.41 -4.19 -17.69
N ASP A 25 5.45 -4.63 -18.39
CA ASP A 25 5.34 -5.08 -19.79
C ASP A 25 4.46 -6.33 -19.94
N ASP A 26 4.61 -7.30 -19.04
CA ASP A 26 3.90 -8.58 -19.15
C ASP A 26 2.42 -8.50 -18.74
N CYS A 27 2.05 -7.50 -17.92
CA CYS A 27 0.70 -7.37 -17.37
C CYS A 27 -0.06 -6.14 -17.88
N GLU A 28 0.62 -5.15 -18.45
CA GLU A 28 0.02 -3.89 -18.91
C GLU A 28 -0.88 -3.27 -17.81
N ASP A 29 -2.18 -3.13 -18.07
CA ASP A 29 -3.19 -2.59 -17.14
C ASP A 29 -3.91 -3.68 -16.32
N ASP A 30 -3.52 -4.95 -16.42
CA ASP A 30 -4.09 -6.05 -15.64
C ASP A 30 -3.47 -6.11 -14.24
N TYR A 31 -4.14 -5.47 -13.28
CA TYR A 31 -3.72 -5.48 -11.88
C TYR A 31 -3.74 -6.87 -11.23
N GLU A 32 -4.59 -7.78 -11.70
CA GLU A 32 -4.64 -9.13 -11.15
C GLU A 32 -3.46 -9.96 -11.64
N CYS A 33 -3.06 -9.80 -12.91
CA CYS A 33 -1.80 -10.30 -13.43
C CYS A 33 -0.61 -9.75 -12.62
N LEU A 34 -0.53 -8.42 -12.48
CA LEU A 34 0.59 -7.76 -11.81
C LEU A 34 0.72 -8.23 -10.36
N ALA A 35 -0.38 -8.23 -9.63
CA ALA A 35 -0.39 -8.65 -8.24
C ALA A 35 -0.10 -10.16 -8.08
N THR A 36 -0.52 -11.01 -9.03
CA THR A 36 -0.15 -12.43 -9.03
C THR A 36 1.35 -12.59 -9.25
N ARG A 37 1.93 -11.91 -10.25
CA ARG A 37 3.37 -12.00 -10.56
C ARG A 37 4.26 -11.39 -9.48
N LEU A 38 3.85 -10.28 -8.86
CA LEU A 38 4.51 -9.73 -7.67
C LEU A 38 4.60 -10.77 -6.55
N GLY A 39 3.55 -11.57 -6.34
CA GLY A 39 3.53 -12.64 -5.35
C GLY A 39 4.49 -13.80 -5.65
N LEU A 40 4.93 -13.95 -6.90
CA LEU A 40 5.85 -15.00 -7.36
C LEU A 40 7.32 -14.55 -7.36
N LEU A 41 7.59 -13.27 -7.16
CA LEU A 41 8.96 -12.77 -7.03
C LEU A 41 9.62 -13.29 -5.75
N VAL A 42 10.95 -13.33 -5.79
CA VAL A 42 11.78 -13.50 -4.59
C VAL A 42 11.43 -12.38 -3.60
N SER A 43 11.27 -12.75 -2.32
CA SER A 43 10.79 -11.86 -1.26
C SER A 43 11.55 -10.55 -1.20
N GLU A 44 12.87 -10.59 -1.31
CA GLU A 44 13.74 -9.44 -1.21
C GLU A 44 13.48 -8.42 -2.33
N VAL A 45 13.32 -8.90 -3.58
CA VAL A 45 13.00 -8.05 -4.73
C VAL A 45 11.59 -7.48 -4.60
N ARG A 46 10.62 -8.33 -4.25
CA ARG A 46 9.24 -7.92 -4.05
C ARG A 46 9.13 -6.84 -2.98
N ASP A 47 9.70 -7.09 -1.81
CA ASP A 47 9.56 -6.25 -0.64
C ASP A 47 10.18 -4.86 -0.88
N GLU A 48 11.28 -4.79 -1.64
CA GLU A 48 11.84 -3.51 -2.09
C GLU A 48 10.98 -2.81 -3.14
N LEU A 49 10.38 -3.53 -4.08
CA LEU A 49 9.46 -2.95 -5.07
C LEU A 49 8.21 -2.33 -4.41
N LEU A 50 7.66 -2.99 -3.38
CA LEU A 50 6.45 -2.55 -2.67
C LEU A 50 6.61 -1.20 -1.94
N VAL A 51 7.84 -0.67 -1.84
CA VAL A 51 8.14 0.64 -1.24
C VAL A 51 9.10 1.47 -2.11
N SER A 52 9.13 1.21 -3.42
CA SER A 52 9.96 1.93 -4.40
C SER A 52 9.18 2.96 -5.20
N ASP A 53 9.89 3.78 -6.00
CA ASP A 53 9.26 4.67 -6.99
C ASP A 53 8.95 3.96 -8.33
N LEU A 54 9.23 2.66 -8.44
CA LEU A 54 9.04 1.89 -9.68
C LEU A 54 7.61 1.36 -9.84
N LEU A 55 6.83 1.37 -8.77
CA LEU A 55 5.40 1.06 -8.75
C LEU A 55 4.64 2.26 -8.17
N ASN A 56 3.37 2.39 -8.52
CA ASN A 56 2.47 3.32 -7.84
C ASN A 56 1.83 2.68 -6.60
N ALA A 57 1.28 3.49 -5.72
CA ALA A 57 0.68 3.03 -4.48
C ALA A 57 -0.58 2.17 -4.72
N TRP A 58 -1.30 2.37 -5.84
CA TRP A 58 -2.47 1.57 -6.20
C TRP A 58 -2.09 0.12 -6.52
N GLN A 59 -1.03 -0.10 -7.28
CA GLN A 59 -0.51 -1.43 -7.63
C GLN A 59 -0.16 -2.23 -6.36
N VAL A 60 0.47 -1.56 -5.38
CA VAL A 60 0.82 -2.16 -4.08
C VAL A 60 -0.42 -2.38 -3.21
N PHE A 61 -1.34 -1.42 -3.17
CA PHE A 61 -2.61 -1.56 -2.47
C PHE A 61 -3.41 -2.77 -3.00
N TYR A 62 -3.53 -2.87 -4.32
CA TYR A 62 -4.22 -3.99 -4.98
C TYR A 62 -3.52 -5.32 -4.71
N PHE A 63 -2.19 -5.35 -4.74
CA PHE A 63 -1.40 -6.54 -4.40
C PHE A 63 -1.81 -7.15 -3.05
N PHE A 64 -1.94 -6.30 -2.03
CA PHE A 64 -2.26 -6.73 -0.67
C PHE A 64 -3.73 -7.05 -0.43
N PHE A 65 -4.64 -6.23 -0.95
CA PHE A 65 -6.05 -6.28 -0.56
C PHE A 65 -6.96 -6.90 -1.61
N ARG A 66 -6.53 -7.01 -2.88
CA ARG A 66 -7.30 -7.60 -3.99
C ARG A 66 -8.70 -7.01 -4.14
N THR A 67 -8.87 -5.74 -3.79
CA THR A 67 -10.16 -5.06 -3.91
C THR A 67 -10.19 -4.21 -5.16
N ALA A 68 -11.35 -4.17 -5.84
CA ALA A 68 -11.54 -3.30 -7.00
C ALA A 68 -11.47 -1.80 -6.65
N GLY A 69 -11.46 -1.46 -5.35
CA GLY A 69 -11.44 -0.08 -4.84
C GLY A 69 -12.65 0.75 -5.26
N ASP A 70 -12.77 1.93 -4.64
CA ASP A 70 -13.51 3.04 -5.23
C ASP A 70 -12.65 3.65 -6.35
N ASN A 71 -13.25 4.13 -7.44
CA ASN A 71 -12.52 4.77 -8.53
C ASN A 71 -11.71 5.96 -8.03
N LEU A 72 -12.25 6.75 -7.10
CA LEU A 72 -11.54 7.89 -6.52
C LEU A 72 -10.32 7.46 -5.71
N LEU A 73 -10.44 6.37 -4.95
CA LEU A 73 -9.33 5.78 -4.20
C LEU A 73 -8.22 5.32 -5.16
N ARG A 74 -8.61 4.65 -6.23
CA ARG A 74 -7.67 4.19 -7.27
C ARG A 74 -6.94 5.37 -7.89
N GLU A 75 -7.66 6.37 -8.41
CA GLU A 75 -7.09 7.55 -9.04
C GLU A 75 -6.11 8.26 -8.09
N GLN A 76 -6.46 8.41 -6.82
CA GLN A 76 -5.57 9.00 -5.83
C GLN A 76 -4.27 8.20 -5.66
N LEU A 77 -4.37 6.87 -5.51
CA LEU A 77 -3.21 6.03 -5.26
C LEU A 77 -2.35 5.78 -6.53
N GLU A 78 -2.91 5.93 -7.73
CA GLU A 78 -2.15 5.89 -8.98
C GLU A 78 -1.22 7.10 -9.14
N LEU A 79 -1.54 8.23 -8.51
CA LEU A 79 -0.74 9.46 -8.53
C LEU A 79 0.43 9.46 -7.53
N GLU A 80 0.46 8.51 -6.61
CA GLU A 80 1.48 8.40 -5.59
C GLU A 80 2.45 7.25 -5.90
N PRO A 81 3.77 7.45 -5.75
CA PRO A 81 4.72 6.34 -5.81
C PRO A 81 4.51 5.40 -4.62
N ALA A 82 4.85 4.11 -4.77
CA ALA A 82 4.75 3.16 -3.67
C ALA A 82 5.66 3.51 -2.49
N SER A 83 6.76 4.24 -2.71
CA SER A 83 7.61 4.78 -1.63
C SER A 83 6.87 5.70 -0.65
N SER A 84 5.82 6.41 -1.09
CA SER A 84 4.95 7.21 -0.21
C SER A 84 4.27 6.36 0.88
N LEU A 85 4.06 5.05 0.64
CA LEU A 85 3.47 4.13 1.63
C LEU A 85 4.36 3.91 2.86
N THR A 86 5.65 4.25 2.82
CA THR A 86 6.53 4.18 3.99
C THR A 86 6.18 5.23 5.04
N GLY A 87 5.67 6.38 4.62
CA GLY A 87 5.15 7.45 5.48
C GLY A 87 3.63 7.35 5.74
N GLY A 88 2.94 6.58 4.90
CA GLY A 88 1.50 6.40 4.94
C GLY A 88 0.75 7.44 4.10
N ILE A 89 -0.32 7.00 3.45
CA ILE A 89 -1.17 7.82 2.57
C ILE A 89 -2.58 7.81 3.14
N LYS A 90 -3.16 9.00 3.39
CA LYS A 90 -4.56 9.12 3.79
C LYS A 90 -5.46 8.78 2.61
N ILE A 91 -6.31 7.76 2.73
CA ILE A 91 -7.12 7.21 1.62
C ILE A 91 -8.63 7.37 1.79
N ARG A 92 -9.08 7.71 2.99
CA ARG A 92 -10.49 7.98 3.28
C ARG A 92 -10.58 8.87 4.53
N GLU A 93 -11.63 9.66 4.61
CA GLU A 93 -11.99 10.36 5.84
C GLU A 93 -13.52 10.50 5.97
N ASN A 94 -13.98 10.66 7.21
CA ASN A 94 -15.30 11.17 7.55
C ASN A 94 -15.14 12.32 8.57
N ASP A 95 -16.23 12.78 9.17
CA ASP A 95 -16.21 13.92 10.09
C ASP A 95 -15.31 13.73 11.34
N PHE A 96 -15.02 12.47 11.71
CA PHE A 96 -14.29 12.14 12.94
C PHE A 96 -12.98 11.40 12.72
N LEU A 97 -12.85 10.68 11.59
CA LEU A 97 -11.81 9.69 11.38
C LEU A 97 -11.18 9.83 10.00
N ALA A 98 -9.86 9.61 9.95
CA ALA A 98 -9.09 9.43 8.72
C ALA A 98 -8.50 8.01 8.67
N MET A 99 -8.63 7.35 7.52
CA MET A 99 -7.97 6.09 7.20
C MET A 99 -6.67 6.34 6.45
N ILE A 100 -5.59 5.73 6.91
CA ILE A 100 -4.26 5.82 6.34
C ILE A 100 -3.80 4.42 5.98
N VAL A 101 -3.33 4.23 4.74
CA VAL A 101 -2.65 3.01 4.32
C VAL A 101 -1.14 3.21 4.35
N ALA A 102 -0.41 2.22 4.86
CA ALA A 102 1.04 2.21 4.91
C ALA A 102 1.61 0.80 4.67
N VAL A 103 2.91 0.72 4.40
CA VAL A 103 3.65 -0.54 4.33
C VAL A 103 4.79 -0.51 5.34
N HIS A 104 4.79 -1.50 6.23
CA HIS A 104 5.83 -1.68 7.24
C HIS A 104 6.27 -3.14 7.26
N ASP A 105 7.58 -3.39 7.22
CA ASP A 105 8.16 -4.74 7.18
C ASP A 105 7.51 -5.64 6.11
N ALA A 106 7.33 -5.08 4.90
CA ALA A 106 6.66 -5.70 3.76
C ALA A 106 5.22 -6.18 4.01
N LYS A 107 4.55 -5.62 5.02
CA LYS A 107 3.16 -5.90 5.36
C LYS A 107 2.30 -4.66 5.20
N PRO A 108 1.06 -4.82 4.73
CA PRO A 108 0.12 -3.72 4.67
C PRO A 108 -0.36 -3.38 6.08
N VAL A 109 -0.52 -2.09 6.33
CA VAL A 109 -1.08 -1.55 7.56
C VAL A 109 -2.18 -0.56 7.19
N ILE A 110 -3.32 -0.66 7.86
CA ILE A 110 -4.40 0.31 7.83
C ILE A 110 -4.50 0.91 9.22
N ALA A 111 -4.26 2.21 9.33
CA ALA A 111 -4.37 2.97 10.57
C ALA A 111 -5.58 3.90 10.49
N ILE A 112 -6.38 3.93 11.55
CA ILE A 112 -7.49 4.87 11.71
C ILE A 112 -7.07 5.93 12.73
N SER A 113 -7.18 7.20 12.36
CA SER A 113 -6.79 8.35 13.18
C SER A 113 -8.00 9.24 13.45
N ASP A 114 -8.11 9.79 14.67
CA ASP A 114 -9.10 10.82 15.02
C ASP A 114 -8.62 12.26 14.75
N GLY A 115 -7.46 12.40 14.09
CA GLY A 115 -6.78 13.68 13.84
C GLY A 115 -5.73 14.04 14.90
N GLU A 116 -5.82 13.48 16.12
CA GLU A 116 -4.82 13.66 17.18
C GLU A 116 -3.94 12.41 17.36
N LYS A 117 -4.54 11.22 17.27
CA LYS A 117 -3.88 9.94 17.50
C LYS A 117 -4.46 8.83 16.63
N VAL A 118 -3.69 7.77 16.48
CA VAL A 118 -4.18 6.51 15.92
C VAL A 118 -5.06 5.82 16.95
N VAL A 119 -6.33 5.57 16.60
CA VAL A 119 -7.33 4.92 17.45
C VAL A 119 -7.51 3.43 17.14
N ALA A 120 -7.14 2.99 15.93
CA ALA A 120 -7.13 1.58 15.55
C ALA A 120 -6.04 1.29 14.50
N THR A 121 -5.56 0.05 14.48
CA THR A 121 -4.60 -0.41 13.47
C THR A 121 -4.91 -1.86 13.09
N PHE A 122 -4.92 -2.12 11.79
CA PHE A 122 -5.17 -3.42 11.19
C PHE A 122 -4.03 -3.79 10.25
N SER A 123 -3.73 -5.08 10.11
CA SER A 123 -2.68 -5.58 9.20
C SER A 123 -3.08 -6.90 8.56
N GLY A 124 -2.49 -7.20 7.41
CA GLY A 124 -2.83 -8.36 6.57
C GLY A 124 -3.88 -8.04 5.51
N SER A 125 -4.27 -9.06 4.74
CA SER A 125 -5.15 -8.90 3.57
C SER A 125 -6.56 -8.42 3.90
N ALA A 126 -7.03 -8.59 5.14
CA ALA A 126 -8.34 -8.11 5.59
C ALA A 126 -8.31 -6.67 6.14
N ALA A 127 -7.13 -6.06 6.31
CA ALA A 127 -6.98 -4.81 7.07
C ALA A 127 -7.81 -3.65 6.50
N TYR A 128 -7.93 -3.56 5.18
CA TYR A 128 -8.70 -2.51 4.54
C TYR A 128 -10.19 -2.63 4.85
N ILE A 129 -10.76 -3.84 4.76
CA ILE A 129 -12.16 -4.10 5.11
C ILE A 129 -12.40 -3.85 6.60
N GLN A 130 -11.50 -4.31 7.47
CA GLN A 130 -11.59 -4.04 8.91
C GLN A 130 -11.56 -2.53 9.23
N GLY A 131 -10.75 -1.76 8.49
CA GLY A 131 -10.73 -0.30 8.59
C GLY A 131 -12.04 0.35 8.17
N ILE A 132 -12.67 -0.14 7.10
CA ILE A 132 -13.99 0.33 6.66
C ILE A 132 -15.04 0.06 7.74
N GLU A 133 -15.12 -1.19 8.24
CA GLU A 133 -16.05 -1.59 9.30
C GLU A 133 -15.87 -0.74 10.57
N PHE A 134 -14.62 -0.38 10.90
CA PHE A 134 -14.32 0.50 12.02
C PHE A 134 -14.89 1.92 11.80
N MET A 135 -14.68 2.51 10.61
CA MET A 135 -15.18 3.86 10.31
C MET A 135 -16.72 3.93 10.23
N GLU A 136 -17.38 2.81 9.93
CA GLU A 136 -18.84 2.71 9.88
C GLU A 136 -19.49 2.44 11.25
N SER A 137 -18.68 2.30 12.31
CA SER A 137 -19.19 2.06 13.66
C SER A 137 -20.02 3.27 14.16
N PRO A 138 -21.17 3.05 14.84
CA PRO A 138 -22.08 4.13 15.25
C PRO A 138 -21.47 5.20 16.15
N GLU A 139 -20.37 4.89 16.82
CA GLU A 139 -19.62 5.83 17.67
C GLU A 139 -18.91 6.94 16.85
N TYR A 140 -18.81 6.77 15.53
CA TYR A 140 -18.08 7.63 14.59
C TYR A 140 -18.90 8.02 13.35
N GLN A 141 -20.24 7.97 13.46
CA GLN A 141 -21.21 8.48 12.48
C GLN A 141 -21.90 9.72 13.03
#